data_AF-U1LMC2-F1
#
_entry.id   AF-U1LMC2-F1
#
_cell.length_a   1.000
_cell.length_b   1.000
_cell.length_c   1.000
_cell.angle_alpha   90.00
_cell.angle_beta   90.00
_cell.angle_gamma   90.00
#
_symmetry.space_group_name_H-M   'P 1'
#
loop_
_entity.id
_entity.type
_entity.pdbx_description
1 polymer ?
#
loop_
_entity_poly.entity_id
_entity_poly.type
_entity_poly.pdbx_seq_one_letter_code
_entity_poly.pdbx_strand_id
1 'polypeptide(L)' 'MFTKAFWKAAGERAAKTAAQVALLKFGADSIAAGFDVLAADWIGVGSFALGGAVLSALSSIVSAKATDGSPSLATETLAE' A
#
# COMPACT_ATOMS: atom_id res chain seq x y z
N MET A 1 14.66 15.61 2.57
CA MET A 1 13.92 14.42 3.02
C MET A 1 12.64 14.18 2.21
N PHE A 2 11.75 15.16 2.04
CA PHE A 2 10.54 14.98 1.21
C PHE A 2 10.69 15.56 -0.20
N THR A 3 11.46 14.88 -1.03
CA THR A 3 11.69 15.28 -2.44
C THR A 3 10.63 14.65 -3.36
N LYS A 4 10.62 15.04 -4.65
CA LYS A 4 9.78 14.36 -5.66
C LYS A 4 10.09 12.86 -5.75
N ALA A 5 11.37 12.52 -5.67
CA ALA A 5 11.87 11.15 -5.62
C ALA A 5 11.29 10.38 -4.43
N PHE A 6 11.31 10.96 -3.23
CA PHE A 6 10.71 10.36 -2.03
C PHE A 6 9.22 10.04 -2.25
N TRP A 7 8.44 11.00 -2.74
CA TRP A 7 6.99 10.83 -2.92
C TRP A 7 6.64 9.85 -4.04
N LYS A 8 7.49 9.73 -5.08
CA LYS A 8 7.36 8.69 -6.10
C LYS A 8 7.48 7.29 -5.49
N ALA A 9 8.56 7.03 -4.74
CA ALA A 9 8.75 5.73 -4.08
C ALA A 9 7.69 5.45 -3.01
N ALA A 10 7.37 6.42 -2.15
CA ALA A 10 6.31 6.27 -1.15
C ALA A 10 4.94 5.98 -1.80
N GLY A 11 4.64 6.65 -2.91
CA GLY A 11 3.42 6.43 -3.70
C GLY A 11 3.34 5.04 -4.32
N GLU A 12 4.43 4.56 -4.93
CA GLU A 12 4.51 3.20 -5.49
C GLU A 12 4.29 2.13 -4.40
N ARG A 13 4.89 2.33 -3.21
CA ARG A 13 4.68 1.46 -2.05
C ARG A 13 3.24 1.50 -1.57
N ALA A 14 2.64 2.68 -1.45
CA ALA A 14 1.27 2.84 -1.01
C ALA A 14 0.28 2.15 -1.98
N ALA A 15 0.48 2.32 -3.29
CA ALA A 15 -0.33 1.64 -4.31
C ALA A 15 -0.17 0.12 -4.25
N LYS A 16 1.07 -0.37 -4.08
CA LYS A 16 1.34 -1.81 -3.90
C LYS A 16 0.65 -2.37 -2.65
N THR A 17 0.74 -1.66 -1.52
CA THR A 17 0.06 -2.07 -0.29
C THR A 17 -1.46 -2.06 -0.46
N ALA A 18 -2.02 -1.07 -1.14
CA ALA A 18 -3.46 -1.02 -1.44
C ALA A 18 -3.92 -2.26 -2.21
N ALA A 19 -3.18 -2.65 -3.26
CA ALA A 19 -3.48 -3.83 -4.06
C ALA A 19 -3.37 -5.13 -3.23
N GLN A 20 -2.33 -5.25 -2.41
CA GLN A 20 -2.15 -6.42 -1.52
C GLN A 20 -3.29 -6.55 -0.50
N VAL A 21 -3.73 -5.44 0.08
CA VAL A 21 -4.83 -5.42 1.05
C VAL A 21 -6.17 -5.71 0.37
N ALA A 22 -6.40 -5.18 -0.83
CA ALA A 22 -7.59 -5.53 -1.63
C ALA A 22 -7.65 -7.04 -1.92
N LEU A 23 -6.54 -7.63 -2.36
CA LEU A 23 -6.44 -9.07 -2.60
C LEU A 23 -6.67 -9.89 -1.32
N LEU A 24 -6.15 -9.44 -0.18
CA LEU A 24 -6.43 -10.06 1.12
C LEU A 24 -7.92 -10.02 1.47
N LYS A 25 -8.59 -8.89 1.24
CA LYS A 25 -10.03 -8.76 1.52
C LYS A 25 -10.86 -9.67 0.61
N PHE A 26 -10.55 -9.71 -0.69
CA PHE A 26 -11.18 -10.66 -1.60
C PHE A 26 -10.95 -12.11 -1.14
N GLY A 27 -9.72 -12.47 -0.80
CA GLY A 27 -9.41 -13.80 -0.28
C GLY A 27 -10.21 -14.15 0.97
N ALA A 28 -10.30 -13.23 1.94
CA ALA A 28 -11.07 -13.42 3.16
C ALA A 28 -12.55 -13.69 2.90
N ASP A 29 -13.15 -13.01 1.92
CA ASP A 29 -14.55 -13.19 1.55
C ASP A 29 -14.78 -14.46 0.70
N SER A 30 -13.76 -14.94 -0.01
CA SER A 30 -13.85 -16.03 -0.99
C SER A 30 -13.57 -17.43 -0.45
N ILE A 31 -13.07 -17.56 0.78
CA ILE A 31 -12.55 -18.82 1.37
C ILE A 31 -13.58 -19.96 1.38
N ALA A 32 -14.88 -19.68 1.28
CA ALA A 32 -15.93 -20.70 1.35
C ALA A 32 -16.64 -21.05 0.01
N ALA A 33 -16.62 -20.18 -1.02
CA ALA A 33 -17.55 -20.32 -2.17
C ALA A 33 -16.97 -19.98 -3.55
N GLY A 34 -15.68 -19.61 -3.64
CA GLY A 34 -15.10 -19.05 -4.88
C GLY A 34 -15.31 -17.54 -4.98
N PHE A 35 -14.52 -16.88 -5.83
CA PHE A 35 -14.55 -15.43 -5.98
C PHE A 35 -15.57 -15.02 -7.06
N ASP A 36 -16.71 -14.48 -6.64
CA ASP A 36 -17.66 -13.80 -7.52
C ASP A 36 -17.39 -12.28 -7.48
N VAL A 37 -16.89 -11.75 -8.61
CA VAL A 37 -16.55 -10.34 -8.78
C VAL A 37 -17.78 -9.43 -8.70
N LEU A 38 -18.96 -9.90 -9.08
CA LEU A 38 -20.18 -9.09 -9.08
C LEU A 38 -20.84 -9.04 -7.70
N ALA A 39 -20.67 -10.09 -6.89
CA ALA A 39 -21.17 -10.16 -5.53
C ALA A 39 -20.19 -9.61 -4.48
N ALA A 40 -18.98 -9.23 -4.88
CA ALA A 40 -17.96 -8.72 -3.97
C ALA A 40 -18.39 -7.41 -3.27
N ASP A 41 -18.07 -7.28 -1.98
CA ASP A 41 -18.23 -6.03 -1.22
C ASP A 41 -17.15 -5.01 -1.62
N TRP A 42 -17.40 -4.30 -2.73
CA TRP A 42 -16.50 -3.28 -3.25
C TRP A 42 -16.25 -2.13 -2.29
N ILE A 43 -17.22 -1.81 -1.43
CA ILE A 43 -17.08 -0.73 -0.44
C ILE A 43 -16.10 -1.18 0.64
N GLY A 44 -16.26 -2.39 1.18
CA GLY A 44 -15.33 -2.98 2.13
C GLY A 44 -13.93 -3.11 1.55
N VAL A 45 -13.79 -3.64 0.33
CA VAL A 45 -12.51 -3.78 -0.36
C VAL A 45 -11.82 -2.42 -0.54
N GLY A 46 -12.53 -1.42 -1.05
CA GLY A 46 -12.00 -0.07 -1.23
C GLY A 46 -11.58 0.57 0.09
N SER A 47 -12.36 0.38 1.16
CA SER A 47 -12.07 0.90 2.50
C SER A 47 -10.79 0.31 3.08
N PHE A 48 -10.62 -1.00 2.98
CA PHE A 48 -9.42 -1.69 3.46
C PHE A 48 -8.19 -1.33 2.61
N ALA A 49 -8.34 -1.31 1.28
CA ALA A 49 -7.26 -0.92 0.36
C ALA A 49 -6.77 0.51 0.65
N LEU A 50 -7.68 1.46 0.86
CA LEU A 50 -7.35 2.83 1.24
C LEU A 50 -6.64 2.89 2.59
N GLY A 51 -7.12 2.12 3.59
CA GLY A 51 -6.45 2.01 4.89
C GLY A 51 -5.01 1.50 4.77
N GLY A 52 -4.78 0.49 3.93
CA GLY A 52 -3.45 -0.03 3.63
C GLY A 52 -2.54 1.00 2.93
N ALA A 53 -3.08 1.77 1.98
CA ALA A 53 -2.35 2.84 1.32
C ALA A 53 -1.92 3.93 2.31
N VAL A 54 -2.84 4.39 3.17
CA VAL A 54 -2.57 5.40 4.19
C VAL A 54 -1.53 4.90 5.19
N LEU A 55 -1.66 3.66 5.66
CA LEU A 55 -0.68 3.03 6.53
C LEU A 55 0.72 3.06 5.90
N SER A 56 0.84 2.62 4.64
CA SER A 56 2.11 2.58 3.90
C SER A 56 2.74 3.96 3.72
N ALA A 57 1.93 4.98 3.43
CA ALA A 57 2.38 6.37 3.34
C ALA A 57 2.91 6.88 4.69
N LEU A 58 2.18 6.66 5.78
CA LEU A 58 2.59 7.05 7.14
C LEU A 58 3.87 6.31 7.57
N SER A 59 3.98 5.01 7.29
CA SER A 59 5.20 4.24 7.54
C SER A 59 6.39 4.78 6.74
N SER A 60 6.18 5.24 5.52
CA SER A 60 7.24 5.85 4.69
C SER A 60 7.73 7.18 5.31
N ILE A 61 6.82 8.00 5.84
CA ILE A 61 7.15 9.25 6.55
C ILE A 61 7.95 8.98 7.82
N VAL A 62 7.52 7.98 8.61
CA VAL A 62 8.22 7.56 9.82
C VAL A 62 9.61 7.01 9.49
N SER A 63 9.72 6.19 8.44
CA SER A 63 11.01 5.66 7.96
C SER A 63 11.98 6.76 7.54
N ALA A 64 11.47 7.84 6.91
CA ALA A 64 12.29 9.00 6.54
C ALA A 64 12.93 9.70 7.74
N LYS A 65 12.26 9.68 8.89
CA LYS A 65 12.79 10.24 10.14
C LYS A 65 13.78 9.32 10.85
N ALA A 66 13.67 8.01 10.62
CA ALA A 66 14.54 7.00 11.21
C ALA A 66 15.78 6.68 10.35
N THR A 67 15.85 7.22 9.12
CA THR A 67 16.90 6.97 8.12
C THR A 67 17.43 8.29 7.55
N ASP A 68 18.30 8.23 6.54
CA ASP A 68 18.83 9.38 5.80
C ASP A 68 17.78 10.07 4.89
N GLY A 69 16.50 10.09 5.29
CA GLY A 69 15.41 10.69 4.53
C GLY A 69 14.82 9.80 3.45
N SER A 70 15.09 8.48 3.47
CA SER A 70 14.51 7.48 2.58
C SER A 70 13.06 7.12 3.00
N PRO A 71 12.13 6.87 2.07
CA PRO A 71 10.80 6.34 2.40
C PRO A 71 10.84 4.89 2.91
N SER A 72 12.02 4.29 2.99
CA SER A 72 12.26 2.89 3.30
C SER A 72 13.37 2.75 4.34
N LEU A 73 13.27 1.70 5.16
CA LEU A 73 14.36 1.27 6.03
C LEU A 73 15.47 0.54 5.27
N ALA A 74 15.26 0.24 3.98
CA ALA A 74 16.27 -0.32 3.10
C ALA A 74 16.87 0.77 2.18
N THR A 75 18.10 0.54 1.74
CA THR A 75 18.74 1.34 0.70
C THR A 75 18.01 1.13 -0.62
N GLU A 76 17.51 2.21 -1.23
CA GLU A 76 16.76 2.15 -2.49
C GLU A 76 17.28 3.19 -3.48
N THR A 77 17.53 2.74 -4.72
CA THR A 77 17.88 3.58 -5.86
C THR A 77 16.65 3.66 -6.76
N LEU A 78 16.19 4.87 -7.09
CA LEU A 78 15.08 5.02 -8.04
C LEU A 78 15.60 4.72 -9.44
N ALA A 79 14.87 3.89 -10.20
CA ALA A 79 15.09 3.78 -11.63
C ALA A 79 14.77 5.15 -12.27
N GLU A 80 15.76 5.71 -12.97
CA GLU A 80 15.67 6.97 -13.71
C GLU A 80 14.70 6.88 -14.89
#